data_AF-A0A950IZM9-F1
#
_entry.id   AF-A0A950IZM9-F1
#
_cell.length_a   1.000
_cell.length_b   1.000
_cell.length_c   1.000
_cell.angle_alpha   90.00
_cell.angle_beta   90.00
_cell.angle_gamma   90.00
#
_symmetry.space_group_name_H-M   'P 1'
#
loop_
_entity.id
_entity.type
_entity.pdbx_description
1 polymer ?
#
loop_
_entity_poly.entity_id
_entity_poly.type
_entity_poly.pdbx_seq_one_letter_code
_entity_poly.pdbx_strand_id
1 'polypeptide(L)'
;MADVGDPVLQSQLKTANASVIAAIQQFSDRMAAGPFAHPSGSYAIGAKDFEARLTLQELIPIPLPQYERVGLGALQQTKAQFVKIAKQIDATKSPQAVADEIGADHPTADQLLPAAQRDLDDLHAFVIQHHIVTLPPDYDIKVVPTPVFARQTTFASMDSPGPLETVATQAYYNVTPVEPEWSQARAESHL
;
A
#
# COMPACT_ATOMS: atom_id res chain seq x y z
N MET A 1 19.57 21.72 -0.76
CA MET A 1 19.46 23.05 -0.09
C MET A 1 20.71 23.90 -0.24
N ALA A 2 21.89 23.32 -0.54
CA ALA A 2 23.13 24.07 -0.72
C ALA A 2 23.15 24.96 -1.99
N ASP A 3 22.27 24.71 -2.97
CA ASP A 3 22.35 25.37 -4.28
C ASP A 3 21.42 26.58 -4.47
N VAL A 4 20.55 26.90 -3.50
CA VAL A 4 19.69 28.09 -3.57
C VAL A 4 20.45 29.28 -3.00
N GLY A 5 21.05 30.11 -3.87
CA GLY A 5 21.94 31.21 -3.48
C GLY A 5 21.26 32.48 -2.95
N ASP A 6 19.92 32.56 -2.93
CA ASP A 6 19.19 33.75 -2.49
C ASP A 6 19.12 33.83 -0.95
N PRO A 7 19.77 34.83 -0.31
CA PRO A 7 19.84 34.93 1.14
C PRO A 7 18.47 35.27 1.79
N VAL A 8 17.57 35.93 1.07
CA VAL A 8 16.23 36.26 1.57
C VAL A 8 15.40 34.98 1.64
N LEU A 9 15.40 34.17 0.58
CA LEU A 9 14.68 32.88 0.56
C LEU A 9 15.24 31.92 1.62
N GLN A 10 16.56 31.86 1.80
CA GLN A 10 17.18 31.06 2.86
C GLN A 10 16.73 31.49 4.26
N SER A 11 16.67 32.80 4.53
CA SER A 11 16.24 33.35 5.82
C SER A 11 14.75 33.07 6.09
N GLN A 12 13.90 33.26 5.08
CA GLN A 12 12.48 32.96 5.17
C GLN A 12 12.25 31.47 5.45
N LEU A 13 12.92 30.58 4.72
CA LEU A 13 12.82 29.14 4.92
C LEU A 13 13.31 28.72 6.30
N LYS A 14 14.42 29.29 6.79
CA LYS A 14 14.92 29.02 8.15
C LYS A 14 13.90 29.42 9.22
N THR A 15 13.27 30.58 9.06
CA THR A 15 12.25 31.09 10.00
C THR A 15 10.99 30.24 9.99
N ALA A 16 10.50 29.87 8.80
CA ALA A 16 9.35 28.99 8.65
C ALA A 16 9.63 27.60 9.24
N ASN A 17 10.78 26.99 8.92
CA ASN A 17 11.17 25.68 9.45
C ASN A 17 11.29 25.70 10.98
N ALA A 18 11.93 26.73 11.57
CA ALA A 18 12.01 26.86 13.02
C ALA A 18 10.62 26.91 13.68
N SER A 19 9.68 27.62 13.06
CA SER A 19 8.30 27.72 13.57
C SER A 19 7.56 26.38 13.48
N VAL A 20 7.70 25.65 12.36
CA VAL A 20 7.11 24.32 12.18
C VAL A 20 7.69 23.30 13.15
N ILE A 21 9.01 23.28 13.31
CA ILE A 21 9.70 22.39 14.26
C ILE A 21 9.20 22.65 15.68
N ALA A 22 9.12 23.91 16.10
CA ALA A 22 8.62 24.27 17.42
C ALA A 22 7.16 23.83 17.63
N ALA A 23 6.30 24.00 16.63
CA ALA A 23 4.89 23.59 16.70
C ALA A 23 4.73 22.07 16.79
N ILE A 24 5.48 21.30 16.01
CA ILE A 24 5.49 19.83 16.05
C ILE A 24 6.01 19.34 17.40
N GLN A 25 7.10 19.93 17.91
CA GLN A 25 7.64 19.57 19.23
C GLN A 25 6.62 19.86 20.33
N GLN A 26 5.99 21.03 20.33
CA GLN A 26 4.95 21.38 21.29
C GLN A 26 3.74 20.44 21.21
N PHE A 27 3.37 19.98 20.02
CA PHE A 27 2.33 18.96 19.87
C PHE A 27 2.77 17.62 20.48
N SER A 28 3.98 17.15 20.15
CA SER A 28 4.55 15.92 20.69
C SER A 28 4.63 15.95 22.23
N ASP A 29 5.14 17.03 22.80
CA ASP A 29 5.26 17.21 24.25
C ASP A 29 3.88 17.18 24.94
N ARG A 30 2.87 17.79 24.31
CA ARG A 30 1.48 17.73 24.81
C ARG A 30 0.88 16.33 24.76
N MET A 31 1.17 15.57 23.70
CA MET A 31 0.75 14.17 23.62
C MET A 31 1.44 13.31 24.68
N ALA A 32 2.72 13.58 24.98
CA ALA A 32 3.52 12.81 25.93
C ALA A 32 3.26 13.14 27.40
N ALA A 33 2.84 14.38 27.74
CA ALA A 33 2.63 14.82 29.13
C ALA A 33 1.16 15.02 29.50
N GLY A 34 0.25 15.04 28.53
CA GLY A 34 -1.17 15.36 28.71
C GLY A 34 -2.08 14.17 29.00
N PRO A 35 -3.42 14.34 28.93
CA PRO A 35 -4.39 13.25 29.11
C PRO A 35 -4.23 12.11 28.09
N PHE A 36 -3.46 12.34 27.02
CA PHE A 36 -3.14 11.35 25.99
C PHE A 36 -1.89 10.52 26.31
N ALA A 37 -1.12 10.85 27.34
CA ALA A 37 0.09 10.12 27.72
C ALA A 37 -0.21 8.66 28.11
N HIS A 38 -1.41 8.44 28.64
CA HIS A 38 -1.92 7.14 29.04
C HIS A 38 -3.33 6.97 28.47
N PRO A 39 -3.45 6.68 27.16
CA PRO A 39 -4.76 6.50 26.55
C PRO A 39 -5.46 5.34 27.25
N SER A 40 -6.68 5.58 27.69
CA SER A 40 -7.55 4.59 28.34
C SER A 40 -8.91 4.58 27.65
N GLY A 41 -9.67 3.49 27.80
CA GLY A 41 -10.94 3.29 27.11
C GLY A 41 -10.84 2.25 25.99
N SER A 42 -11.85 2.22 25.13
CA SER A 42 -11.91 1.29 23.99
C SER A 42 -11.65 2.04 22.68
N TYR A 43 -10.86 1.43 21.79
CA TYR A 43 -10.70 1.91 20.42
C TYR A 43 -11.94 1.66 19.56
N ALA A 44 -12.85 0.79 20.02
CA ALA A 44 -14.08 0.48 19.30
C ALA A 44 -15.05 1.67 19.37
N ILE A 45 -15.32 2.28 18.22
CA ILE A 45 -16.23 3.43 18.09
C ILE A 45 -17.73 3.06 18.21
N GLY A 46 -18.04 1.78 18.38
CA GLY A 46 -19.41 1.29 18.50
C GLY A 46 -20.14 1.14 17.15
N ALA A 47 -21.21 0.33 17.15
CA ALA A 47 -21.92 -0.06 15.93
C ALA A 47 -22.47 1.13 15.15
N LYS A 48 -23.08 2.11 15.84
CA LYS A 48 -23.68 3.29 15.20
C LYS A 48 -22.64 4.11 14.42
N ASP A 49 -21.53 4.47 15.07
CA ASP A 49 -20.52 5.33 14.45
C ASP A 49 -19.73 4.56 13.38
N PHE A 50 -19.56 3.24 13.57
CA PHE A 50 -18.96 2.38 12.56
C PHE A 50 -19.83 2.24 11.31
N GLU A 51 -21.14 2.03 11.47
CA GLU A 51 -22.08 1.97 10.34
C GLU A 51 -22.17 3.33 9.61
N ALA A 52 -22.19 4.44 10.34
CA ALA A 52 -22.18 5.77 9.77
C ALA A 52 -20.89 6.03 8.98
N ARG A 53 -19.74 5.65 9.53
CA ARG A 53 -18.45 5.73 8.85
C ARG A 53 -18.45 4.92 7.55
N LEU A 54 -18.86 3.64 7.59
CA LEU A 54 -18.90 2.80 6.39
C LEU A 54 -19.83 3.38 5.32
N THR A 55 -21.00 3.88 5.71
CA THR A 55 -21.92 4.53 4.77
C THR A 55 -21.28 5.74 4.09
N LEU A 56 -20.52 6.55 4.82
CA LEU A 56 -19.83 7.72 4.27
C LEU A 56 -18.62 7.37 3.39
N GLN A 57 -17.90 6.29 3.71
CA GLN A 57 -16.72 5.86 2.98
C GLN A 57 -17.09 5.10 1.70
N GLU A 58 -17.99 4.13 1.82
CA GLU A 58 -18.40 3.26 0.71
C GLU A 58 -19.52 3.88 -0.14
N LEU A 59 -20.14 4.96 0.34
CA LEU A 59 -21.29 5.63 -0.28
C LEU A 59 -22.50 4.71 -0.52
N ILE A 60 -22.56 3.59 0.19
CA ILE A 60 -23.65 2.60 0.13
C ILE A 60 -24.08 2.27 1.57
N PRO A 61 -25.37 2.44 1.92
CA PRO A 61 -25.85 2.18 3.28
C PRO A 61 -26.13 0.68 3.49
N ILE A 62 -25.07 -0.13 3.57
CA ILE A 62 -25.17 -1.55 3.91
C ILE A 62 -25.19 -1.68 5.45
N PRO A 63 -26.16 -2.40 6.04
CA PRO A 63 -26.22 -2.57 7.50
C PRO A 63 -25.14 -3.53 8.01
N LEU A 64 -24.62 -3.33 9.22
CA LEU A 64 -23.53 -4.15 9.78
C LEU A 64 -23.77 -5.67 9.76
N PRO A 65 -24.97 -6.21 10.08
CA PRO A 65 -25.21 -7.65 9.99
C PRO A 65 -25.04 -8.22 8.58
N GLN A 66 -25.25 -7.40 7.54
CA GLN A 66 -24.99 -7.80 6.16
C GLN A 66 -23.50 -7.84 5.85
N TYR A 67 -22.72 -6.84 6.29
CA TYR A 67 -21.26 -6.87 6.18
C TYR A 67 -20.67 -8.11 6.86
N GLU A 68 -21.10 -8.39 8.10
CA GLU A 68 -20.62 -9.55 8.86
C GLU A 68 -20.95 -10.86 8.14
N ARG A 69 -22.20 -11.04 7.71
CA ARG A 69 -22.61 -12.24 6.98
C ARG A 69 -21.81 -12.44 5.69
N VAL A 70 -21.62 -11.38 4.90
CA VAL A 70 -20.85 -11.46 3.65
C VAL A 70 -19.37 -11.75 3.93
N GLY A 71 -18.76 -11.04 4.88
CA GLY A 71 -17.36 -11.22 5.25
C GLY A 71 -17.06 -12.60 5.82
N LEU A 72 -17.85 -13.08 6.78
CA LEU A 72 -17.70 -14.42 7.36
C LEU A 72 -17.98 -15.53 6.34
N GLY A 73 -18.98 -15.33 5.47
CA GLY A 73 -19.25 -16.25 4.37
C GLY A 73 -18.08 -16.36 3.40
N ALA A 74 -17.53 -15.22 2.96
CA ALA A 74 -16.36 -15.18 2.09
C ALA A 74 -15.14 -15.81 2.77
N LEU A 75 -14.87 -15.50 4.05
CA LEU A 75 -13.77 -16.09 4.82
C LEU A 75 -13.87 -17.61 4.90
N GLN A 76 -15.07 -18.15 5.17
CA GLN A 76 -15.28 -19.60 5.20
C GLN A 76 -15.01 -20.22 3.82
N GLN A 77 -15.52 -19.60 2.75
CA GLN A 77 -15.38 -20.10 1.39
C GLN A 77 -13.93 -20.08 0.92
N THR A 78 -13.23 -18.95 1.07
CA THR A 78 -11.83 -18.81 0.65
C THR A 78 -10.90 -19.69 1.47
N LYS A 79 -11.15 -19.85 2.78
CA LYS A 79 -10.41 -20.82 3.61
C LYS A 79 -10.61 -22.25 3.14
N ALA A 80 -11.84 -22.66 2.81
CA ALA A 80 -12.11 -24.00 2.31
C ALA A 80 -11.44 -24.24 0.94
N GLN A 81 -11.44 -23.24 0.06
CA GLN A 81 -10.74 -23.29 -1.23
C GLN A 81 -9.24 -23.39 -1.04
N PHE A 82 -8.63 -22.57 -0.17
CA PHE A 82 -7.21 -22.61 0.15
C PHE A 82 -6.77 -24.02 0.58
N VAL A 83 -7.48 -24.63 1.54
CA VAL A 83 -7.20 -26.00 2.00
C VAL A 83 -7.37 -27.03 0.88
N LYS A 84 -8.42 -26.89 0.06
CA LYS A 84 -8.69 -27.80 -1.05
C LYS A 84 -7.58 -27.75 -2.10
N ILE A 85 -7.20 -26.56 -2.56
CA ILE A 85 -6.18 -26.37 -3.60
C ILE A 85 -4.82 -26.81 -3.08
N ALA A 86 -4.44 -26.47 -1.84
CA ALA A 86 -3.16 -26.92 -1.29
C ALA A 86 -3.04 -28.45 -1.29
N LYS A 87 -4.12 -29.18 -0.95
CA LYS A 87 -4.14 -30.66 -1.03
C LYS A 87 -4.07 -31.21 -2.45
N GLN A 88 -4.50 -30.45 -3.46
CA GLN A 88 -4.37 -30.83 -4.86
C GLN A 88 -2.93 -30.66 -5.36
N ILE A 89 -2.22 -29.66 -4.84
CA ILE A 89 -0.80 -29.42 -5.14
C ILE A 89 0.06 -30.47 -4.45
N ASP A 90 -0.07 -30.62 -3.13
CA ASP A 90 0.62 -31.65 -2.35
C ASP A 90 -0.22 -32.07 -1.14
N ALA A 91 -0.77 -33.29 -1.21
CA ALA A 91 -1.61 -33.85 -0.15
C ALA A 91 -0.84 -34.24 1.13
N THR A 92 0.50 -34.30 1.08
CA THR A 92 1.35 -34.70 2.21
C THR A 92 1.75 -33.51 3.10
N LYS A 93 1.63 -32.28 2.58
CA LYS A 93 1.99 -31.05 3.28
C LYS A 93 0.77 -30.37 3.89
N SER A 94 1.04 -29.52 4.88
CA SER A 94 0.00 -28.62 5.40
C SER A 94 -0.28 -27.50 4.37
N PRO A 95 -1.49 -26.90 4.36
CA PRO A 95 -1.78 -25.78 3.47
C PRO A 95 -0.81 -24.60 3.60
N GLN A 96 -0.35 -24.31 4.83
CA GLN A 96 0.65 -23.26 5.06
C GLN A 96 1.99 -23.62 4.41
N ALA A 97 2.47 -24.86 4.58
CA ALA A 97 3.75 -25.28 4.00
C ALA A 97 3.74 -25.24 2.45
N VAL A 98 2.60 -25.55 1.82
CA VAL A 98 2.44 -25.38 0.37
C VAL A 98 2.49 -23.89 -0.01
N ALA A 99 1.83 -23.02 0.76
CA ALA A 99 1.87 -21.58 0.52
C ALA A 99 3.28 -21.00 0.69
N ASP A 100 4.02 -21.44 1.71
CA ASP A 100 5.40 -21.01 1.96
C ASP A 100 6.34 -21.46 0.83
N GLU A 101 6.14 -22.66 0.28
CA GLU A 101 6.91 -23.17 -0.86
C GLU A 101 6.62 -22.40 -2.16
N ILE A 102 5.36 -22.06 -2.41
CA ILE A 102 4.99 -21.17 -3.53
C ILE A 102 5.58 -19.78 -3.31
N GLY A 103 5.53 -19.28 -2.09
CA GLY A 103 6.09 -17.97 -1.72
C GLY A 103 7.59 -17.89 -1.98
N ALA A 104 8.32 -19.00 -1.90
CA ALA A 104 9.76 -19.03 -2.20
C ALA A 104 10.09 -18.93 -3.71
N ASP A 105 9.08 -19.02 -4.59
CA ASP A 105 9.22 -18.78 -6.03
C ASP A 105 8.95 -17.30 -6.34
N HIS A 106 9.93 -16.45 -6.04
CA HIS A 106 9.88 -15.01 -6.25
C HIS A 106 11.13 -14.52 -6.99
N PRO A 107 11.08 -13.35 -7.67
CA PRO A 107 12.28 -12.74 -8.24
C PRO A 107 13.33 -12.45 -7.16
N THR A 108 14.60 -12.36 -7.56
CA THR A 108 15.63 -11.82 -6.68
C THR A 108 15.41 -10.33 -6.44
N ALA A 109 16.02 -9.77 -5.39
CA ALA A 109 15.88 -8.36 -5.03
C ALA A 109 16.19 -7.38 -6.18
N ASP A 110 17.19 -7.68 -7.00
CA ASP A 110 17.58 -6.88 -8.18
C ASP A 110 16.63 -7.07 -9.38
N GLN A 111 15.87 -8.17 -9.40
CA GLN A 111 14.89 -8.49 -10.45
C GLN A 111 13.46 -8.10 -10.10
N LEU A 112 13.19 -7.62 -8.88
CA LEU A 112 11.84 -7.29 -8.42
C LEU A 112 11.12 -6.29 -9.35
N LEU A 113 11.73 -5.14 -9.64
CA LEU A 113 11.13 -4.14 -10.53
C LEU A 113 11.03 -4.62 -12.00
N PRO A 114 12.10 -5.21 -12.59
CA PRO A 114 11.99 -5.81 -13.92
C PRO A 114 10.93 -6.91 -14.04
N ALA A 115 10.72 -7.72 -12.99
CA ALA A 115 9.66 -8.72 -12.95
C ALA A 115 8.28 -8.06 -12.94
N ALA A 116 8.06 -7.09 -12.06
CA ALA A 116 6.80 -6.35 -12.00
C ALA A 116 6.47 -5.63 -13.32
N GLN A 117 7.46 -5.08 -14.04
CA GLN A 117 7.23 -4.49 -15.37
C GLN A 117 6.79 -5.55 -16.39
N ARG A 118 7.45 -6.72 -16.40
CA ARG A 118 7.07 -7.82 -17.30
C ARG A 118 5.66 -8.32 -17.02
N ASP A 119 5.31 -8.52 -15.75
CA ASP A 119 3.97 -8.94 -15.35
C ASP A 119 2.91 -7.91 -15.79
N LEU A 120 3.22 -6.62 -15.66
CA LEU A 120 2.34 -5.53 -16.13
C LEU A 120 2.14 -5.57 -17.65
N ASP A 121 3.21 -5.79 -18.41
CA ASP A 121 3.18 -5.89 -19.87
C ASP A 121 2.40 -7.14 -20.33
N ASP A 122 2.58 -8.27 -19.66
CA ASP A 122 1.88 -9.52 -19.95
C ASP A 122 0.38 -9.42 -19.63
N LEU A 123 0.01 -8.81 -18.49
CA LEU A 123 -1.38 -8.53 -18.12
C LEU A 123 -2.05 -7.60 -19.14
N HIS A 124 -1.33 -6.58 -19.61
CA HIS A 124 -1.82 -5.68 -20.65
C HIS A 124 -2.13 -6.44 -21.96
N ALA A 125 -1.19 -7.26 -22.42
CA ALA A 125 -1.37 -8.09 -23.60
C ALA A 125 -2.55 -9.06 -23.45
N PHE A 126 -2.69 -9.69 -22.28
CA PHE A 126 -3.79 -10.61 -21.97
C PHE A 126 -5.15 -9.92 -22.05
N VAL A 127 -5.30 -8.74 -21.44
CA VAL A 127 -6.56 -7.97 -21.48
C VAL A 127 -6.96 -7.62 -22.90
N ILE A 128 -6.02 -7.18 -23.73
CA ILE A 128 -6.26 -6.85 -25.14
C ILE A 128 -6.64 -8.10 -25.93
N GLN A 129 -5.83 -9.16 -25.84
CA GLN A 129 -6.03 -10.40 -26.60
C GLN A 129 -7.39 -11.03 -26.30
N HIS A 130 -7.80 -11.02 -25.03
CA HIS A 130 -9.05 -11.61 -24.59
C HIS A 130 -10.24 -10.65 -24.60
N HIS A 131 -10.05 -9.41 -25.05
CA HIS A 131 -11.11 -8.39 -25.15
C HIS A 131 -11.87 -8.20 -23.83
N ILE A 132 -11.16 -8.19 -22.69
CA ILE A 132 -11.78 -8.14 -21.35
C ILE A 132 -12.36 -6.74 -21.08
N VAL A 133 -11.60 -5.70 -21.38
CA VAL A 133 -12.01 -4.29 -21.27
C VAL A 133 -11.27 -3.45 -22.30
N THR A 134 -11.88 -2.36 -22.77
CA THR A 134 -11.22 -1.38 -23.63
C THR A 134 -10.28 -0.51 -22.80
N LEU A 135 -9.01 -0.43 -23.22
CA LEU A 135 -7.99 0.38 -22.57
C LEU A 135 -7.80 1.72 -23.31
N PRO A 136 -7.40 2.80 -22.61
CA PRO A 136 -7.05 4.06 -23.26
C PRO A 136 -5.85 3.85 -24.21
N PRO A 137 -5.80 4.58 -25.33
CA PRO A 137 -4.76 4.40 -26.35
C PRO A 137 -3.36 4.76 -25.85
N ASP A 138 -3.26 5.64 -24.85
CA ASP A 138 -2.00 6.18 -24.31
C ASP A 138 -1.55 5.40 -23.06
N TYR A 139 -1.73 4.09 -23.05
CA TYR A 139 -1.28 3.23 -21.95
C TYR A 139 0.24 3.09 -21.97
N ASP A 140 0.93 3.79 -21.06
CA ASP A 140 2.39 3.65 -20.87
C ASP A 140 2.77 3.56 -19.39
N ILE A 141 2.06 2.76 -18.57
CA ILE A 141 2.37 2.68 -17.14
C ILE A 141 3.80 2.17 -16.91
N LYS A 142 4.61 2.96 -16.20
CA LYS A 142 6.00 2.61 -15.88
C LYS A 142 6.13 2.09 -14.46
N VAL A 143 6.79 0.96 -14.30
CA VAL A 143 7.25 0.50 -12.99
C VAL A 143 8.47 1.28 -12.57
N VAL A 144 8.40 1.90 -11.39
CA VAL A 144 9.46 2.73 -10.83
C VAL A 144 9.67 2.40 -9.37
N PRO A 145 10.87 2.63 -8.80
CA PRO A 145 11.07 2.45 -7.37
C PRO A 145 10.22 3.44 -6.59
N THR A 146 9.51 2.95 -5.56
CA THR A 146 8.82 3.82 -4.62
C THR A 146 9.78 4.89 -4.08
N PRO A 147 9.41 6.18 -4.10
CA PRO A 147 10.24 7.25 -3.56
C PRO A 147 10.65 6.99 -2.11
N VAL A 148 11.91 7.27 -1.76
CA VAL A 148 12.51 6.91 -0.45
C VAL A 148 11.64 7.36 0.74
N PHE A 149 11.06 8.57 0.66
CA PHE A 149 10.22 9.10 1.75
C PHE A 149 8.90 8.33 1.95
N ALA A 150 8.46 7.54 0.97
CA ALA A 150 7.20 6.79 0.99
C ALA A 150 7.38 5.29 1.27
N ARG A 151 8.61 4.74 1.15
CA ARG A 151 8.89 3.29 1.25
C ARG A 151 8.47 2.63 2.55
N GLN A 152 8.35 3.40 3.64
CA GLN A 152 7.90 2.87 4.94
C GLN A 152 6.38 2.63 5.02
N THR A 153 5.61 3.08 4.03
CA THR A 153 4.14 3.11 4.10
C THR A 153 3.44 2.32 3.00
N THR A 154 4.19 1.84 2.00
CA THR A 154 3.64 1.11 0.86
C THR A 154 4.62 0.04 0.38
N PHE A 155 4.08 -1.10 -0.07
CA PHE A 155 4.83 -2.14 -0.80
C PHE A 155 4.74 -1.92 -2.31
N ALA A 156 3.54 -1.59 -2.78
CA ALA A 156 3.24 -1.31 -4.17
C ALA A 156 2.07 -0.31 -4.22
N SER A 157 2.14 0.69 -5.10
CA SER A 157 1.07 1.67 -5.27
C SER A 157 1.00 2.24 -6.67
N MET A 158 -0.20 2.65 -7.08
CA MET A 158 -0.39 3.43 -8.29
C MET A 158 -0.25 4.92 -7.98
N ASP A 159 0.56 5.61 -8.77
CA ASP A 159 0.61 7.07 -8.85
C ASP A 159 0.10 7.45 -10.24
N SER A 160 -1.18 7.79 -10.30
CA SER A 160 -1.87 8.16 -11.54
C SER A 160 -2.09 9.66 -11.57
N PRO A 161 -1.98 10.30 -12.76
CA PRO A 161 -2.24 11.72 -12.89
C PRO A 161 -3.65 12.05 -12.40
N GLY A 162 -3.76 13.18 -11.68
CA GLY A 162 -5.06 13.70 -11.30
C GLY A 162 -5.88 14.07 -12.53
N PRO A 163 -7.23 14.08 -12.44
CA PRO A 163 -8.11 14.35 -13.58
C PRO A 163 -7.95 15.77 -14.19
N LEU A 164 -7.24 16.67 -13.51
CA LEU A 164 -6.97 18.04 -13.95
C LEU A 164 -5.47 18.28 -14.25
N GLU A 165 -4.63 17.25 -14.16
CA GLU A 165 -3.19 17.37 -14.43
C GLU A 165 -2.94 17.44 -15.94
N THR A 166 -2.17 18.45 -16.38
CA THR A 166 -1.93 18.73 -17.80
C THR A 166 -0.46 18.61 -18.19
N VAL A 167 0.44 18.44 -17.22
CA VAL A 167 1.89 18.38 -17.41
C VAL A 167 2.42 16.99 -17.06
N ALA A 168 2.13 16.50 -15.86
CA ALA A 168 2.58 15.20 -15.38
C ALA A 168 1.53 14.12 -15.66
N THR A 169 1.23 13.86 -16.95
CA THR A 169 0.15 12.94 -17.37
C THR A 169 0.55 11.46 -17.36
N GLN A 170 1.78 11.15 -16.94
CA GLN A 170 2.29 9.79 -16.90
C GLN A 170 1.83 9.08 -15.64
N ALA A 171 1.30 7.86 -15.78
CA ALA A 171 1.02 6.98 -14.64
C ALA A 171 2.23 6.10 -14.31
N TYR A 172 2.47 5.91 -13.01
CA TYR A 172 3.55 5.09 -12.48
C TYR A 172 3.00 4.00 -11.57
N TYR A 173 3.56 2.80 -11.70
CA TYR A 173 3.41 1.74 -10.73
C TYR A 173 4.65 1.74 -9.82
N ASN A 174 4.51 2.29 -8.62
CA ASN A 174 5.58 2.31 -7.64
C ASN A 174 5.71 0.94 -6.99
N VAL A 175 6.91 0.36 -7.03
CA VAL A 175 7.26 -0.88 -6.33
C VAL A 175 8.37 -0.58 -5.35
N THR A 176 8.15 -0.92 -4.08
CA THR A 176 9.13 -0.67 -3.02
C THR A 176 10.24 -1.71 -3.13
N PRO A 177 11.50 -1.29 -3.38
CA PRO A 177 12.61 -2.23 -3.48
C PRO A 177 12.98 -2.78 -2.10
N VAL A 178 13.72 -3.90 -2.10
CA VAL A 178 14.42 -4.38 -0.91
C VAL A 178 15.50 -3.38 -0.53
N GLU A 179 15.55 -2.97 0.74
CA GLU A 179 16.58 -2.04 1.19
C GLU A 179 17.89 -2.77 1.54
N PRO A 180 19.07 -2.19 1.22
CA PRO A 180 20.36 -2.82 1.46
C PRO A 180 20.65 -3.14 2.94
N GLU A 181 20.08 -2.37 3.87
CA GLU A 181 20.28 -2.56 5.31
C GLU A 181 19.34 -3.61 5.94
N TRP A 182 18.42 -4.18 5.17
CA TRP A 182 17.51 -5.20 5.70
C TRP A 182 18.26 -6.50 6.01
N SER A 183 17.90 -7.13 7.13
CA SER A 183 18.29 -8.50 7.40
C SER A 183 17.77 -9.42 6.28
N GLN A 184 18.49 -10.51 5.99
CA GLN A 184 18.06 -11.50 4.99
C GLN A 184 16.61 -11.97 5.20
N ALA A 185 16.20 -12.25 6.44
CA ALA A 185 14.82 -12.67 6.74
C ALA A 185 13.76 -11.62 6.38
N ARG A 186 14.10 -10.33 6.52
CA ARG A 186 13.20 -9.22 6.15
C ARG A 186 13.16 -9.03 4.63
N ALA A 187 14.32 -9.15 3.97
CA ALA A 187 14.40 -9.10 2.52
C ALA A 187 13.59 -10.23 1.88
N GLU A 188 13.75 -11.47 2.37
CA GLU A 188 12.98 -12.62 1.92
C GLU A 188 11.48 -12.43 2.15
N SER A 189 11.06 -11.98 3.33
CA SER A 189 9.64 -11.74 3.62
C SER A 189 9.00 -10.61 2.79
N HIS A 190 9.81 -9.79 2.11
CA HIS A 190 9.33 -8.70 1.25
C HIS A 190 9.20 -9.11 -0.21
N LEU A 191 9.97 -10.11 -0.63
CA LEU A 191 9.91 -10.69 -1.98
C LEU A 191 8.75 -11.69 -2.08
#